data_AF-A0A536GH43-F1
#
_entry.id   AF-A0A536GH43-F1
#
_cell.length_a   1.000
_cell.length_b   1.000
_cell.length_c   1.000
_cell.angle_alpha   90.00
_cell.angle_beta   90.00
_cell.angle_gamma   90.00
#
_symmetry.space_group_name_H-M   'P 1'
#
loop_
_entity.id
_entity.type
_entity.pdbx_description
1 polymer ?
#
loop_
_entity_poly.entity_id
_entity_poly.type
_entity_poly.pdbx_seq_one_letter_code
_entity_poly.pdbx_strand_id
1 'polypeptide(L)'
;MLPADPPAGTSELGIDIIKVDRIRRSIERFGERFAKRVLTPGEQRYVRLRPETFAGRWAAKEAVSKVLGLGVRGIGWRDIEVERLPTGQPAVRLRGRAAARAQQLGMDRIALSISHESDYAVAIAYGVRTAGGRYVFPLDIDDRLDDRERRILARMERLRELHAAQVAVAESSEVGRDETDDEAVVTIRDAGEPERG
;
A
#
# COMPACT_ATOMS: atom_id res chain seq x y z
N MET A 1 -10.81 -4.92 15.92
CA MET A 1 -10.97 -5.56 14.60
C MET A 1 -9.73 -5.26 13.78
N LEU A 2 -9.06 -6.27 13.21
CA LEU A 2 -7.93 -6.04 12.30
C LEU A 2 -8.48 -5.79 10.89
N PRO A 3 -7.84 -4.95 10.07
CA PRO A 3 -8.28 -4.76 8.70
C PRO A 3 -8.15 -6.09 7.94
N ALA A 4 -9.17 -6.42 7.16
CA ALA A 4 -9.13 -7.53 6.20
C ALA A 4 -7.95 -7.34 5.25
N ASP A 5 -7.43 -8.44 4.70
CA ASP A 5 -6.41 -8.32 3.66
C ASP A 5 -7.01 -7.56 2.47
N PRO A 6 -6.33 -6.52 1.95
CA PRO A 6 -6.91 -5.71 0.89
C PRO A 6 -7.14 -6.56 -0.37
N PRO A 7 -8.32 -6.47 -1.00
CA PRO A 7 -8.61 -7.21 -2.21
C PRO A 7 -7.72 -6.76 -3.39
N ALA A 8 -7.69 -7.57 -4.45
CA ALA A 8 -7.12 -7.13 -5.72
C ALA A 8 -7.86 -5.88 -6.24
N GLY A 9 -7.14 -4.97 -6.89
CA GLY A 9 -7.67 -3.67 -7.32
C GLY A 9 -7.69 -2.59 -6.25
N THR A 10 -7.22 -2.88 -5.02
CA THR A 10 -7.12 -1.85 -3.97
C THR A 10 -6.18 -0.73 -4.39
N SER A 11 -6.63 0.51 -4.19
CA SER A 11 -5.81 1.71 -4.37
C SER A 11 -5.04 2.03 -3.09
N GLU A 12 -3.73 2.18 -3.23
CA GLU A 12 -2.80 2.56 -2.16
C GLU A 12 -2.34 4.01 -2.34
N LEU A 13 -2.32 4.77 -1.25
CA LEU A 13 -1.96 6.18 -1.24
C LEU A 13 -0.82 6.45 -0.27
N GLY A 14 0.12 7.28 -0.70
CA GLY A 14 1.20 7.78 0.14
C GLY A 14 1.30 9.28 -0.01
N ILE A 15 1.27 10.00 1.11
CA ILE A 15 1.57 11.44 1.15
C ILE A 15 2.69 11.68 2.14
N ASP A 16 3.60 12.58 1.80
CA ASP A 16 4.65 13.03 2.71
C ASP A 16 4.98 14.51 2.55
N ILE A 17 5.33 15.17 3.65
CA ILE A 17 5.71 16.58 3.70
C ILE A 17 7.02 16.75 4.47
N ILE A 18 7.94 17.51 3.88
CA ILE A 18 9.29 17.72 4.40
C ILE A 18 9.56 19.21 4.52
N LYS A 19 9.98 19.63 5.71
CA LYS A 19 10.51 20.98 5.94
C LYS A 19 11.88 21.12 5.27
N VAL A 20 12.01 22.02 4.30
CA VAL A 20 13.23 22.23 3.49
C VAL A 20 14.44 22.55 4.37
N ASP A 21 14.22 23.34 5.41
CA ASP A 21 15.22 23.73 6.39
C ASP A 21 15.87 22.54 7.14
N ARG A 22 15.15 21.43 7.32
CA ARG A 22 15.73 20.18 7.87
C ARG A 22 16.74 19.55 6.91
N ILE A 23 16.45 19.61 5.61
CA ILE A 23 17.32 19.10 4.55
C ILE A 23 18.52 20.03 4.38
N ARG A 24 18.31 21.35 4.39
CA ARG A 24 19.37 22.37 4.35
C ARG A 24 20.42 22.14 5.43
N ARG A 25 20.02 22.04 6.70
CA ARG A 25 20.93 21.72 7.82
C ARG A 25 21.67 20.39 7.63
N SER A 26 21.02 19.39 7.05
CA SER A 26 21.64 18.09 6.80
C SER A 26 22.70 18.17 5.69
N ILE A 27 22.43 18.96 4.65
CA ILE A 27 23.39 19.24 3.58
C ILE A 27 24.58 20.03 4.13
N GLU A 28 24.36 21.06 4.93
CA GLU A 28 25.43 21.85 5.57
C GLU A 28 26.31 20.99 6.48
N ARG A 29 25.71 20.11 7.29
CA ARG A 29 26.44 19.28 8.25
C ARG A 29 27.20 18.12 7.61
N PHE A 30 26.64 17.50 6.57
CA PHE A 30 27.15 16.21 6.06
C PHE A 30 27.58 16.25 4.59
N GLY A 31 27.21 17.29 3.84
CA GLY A 31 27.57 17.49 2.44
C GLY A 31 27.20 16.30 1.55
N GLU A 32 28.13 15.93 0.67
CA GLU A 32 27.94 14.83 -0.27
C GLU A 32 27.67 13.47 0.38
N ARG A 33 28.15 13.23 1.61
CA ARG A 33 27.89 11.94 2.29
C ARG A 33 26.40 11.71 2.50
N PHE A 34 25.66 12.78 2.82
CA PHE A 34 24.21 12.72 2.96
C PHE A 34 23.52 12.44 1.63
N ALA A 35 23.92 13.14 0.56
CA ALA A 35 23.39 12.90 -0.78
C ALA A 35 23.66 11.47 -1.27
N LYS A 36 24.89 10.96 -1.13
CA LYS A 36 25.28 9.60 -1.54
C LYS A 36 24.52 8.51 -0.78
N ARG A 37 24.10 8.78 0.47
CA ARG A 37 23.31 7.84 1.26
C ARG A 37 21.86 7.72 0.76
N VAL A 38 21.28 8.83 0.29
CA VAL A 38 19.84 8.94 0.04
C VAL A 38 19.50 8.88 -1.46
N LEU A 39 20.33 9.49 -2.30
CA LEU A 39 20.08 9.70 -3.71
C LEU A 39 20.89 8.71 -4.57
N THR A 40 20.29 8.22 -5.65
CA THR A 40 21.03 7.50 -6.70
C THR A 40 21.97 8.44 -7.45
N PRO A 41 22.96 7.92 -8.23
CA PRO A 41 23.80 8.78 -9.06
C PRO A 41 23.01 9.66 -10.04
N GLY A 42 21.89 9.16 -10.57
CA GLY A 42 20.99 9.93 -11.44
C GLY A 42 20.34 11.10 -10.72
N GLU A 43 19.81 10.83 -9.52
CA GLU A 43 19.19 11.86 -8.69
C GLU A 43 20.19 12.92 -8.21
N GLN A 44 21.42 12.52 -7.86
CA GLN A 44 22.46 13.46 -7.45
C GLN A 44 22.77 14.50 -8.53
N ARG A 45 22.88 14.08 -9.80
CA ARG A 45 23.10 14.98 -10.95
C ARG A 45 21.96 15.98 -11.16
N TYR A 46 20.73 15.57 -10.84
CA TYR A 46 19.54 16.42 -10.95
C TYR A 46 19.38 17.38 -9.76
N VAL A 47 19.56 16.89 -8.53
CA VAL A 47 19.33 17.64 -7.30
C VAL A 47 20.43 18.67 -7.05
N ARG A 48 21.70 18.29 -7.26
CA ARG A 48 22.89 19.17 -7.06
C ARG A 48 22.91 19.88 -5.70
N LEU A 49 22.56 19.17 -4.63
CA LEU A 49 22.48 19.68 -3.25
C LEU A 49 21.56 20.91 -3.06
N ARG A 50 20.63 21.18 -3.98
CA ARG A 50 19.60 22.22 -3.78
C ARG A 50 18.59 21.76 -2.73
N PRO A 51 18.44 22.45 -1.59
CA PRO A 51 17.62 21.97 -0.47
C PRO A 51 16.16 21.67 -0.84
N GLU A 52 15.53 22.53 -1.63
CA GLU A 52 14.12 22.44 -2.03
C GLU A 52 13.90 21.22 -2.92
N THR A 53 14.77 21.05 -3.93
CA THR A 53 14.71 19.89 -4.82
C THR A 53 15.04 18.58 -4.10
N PHE A 54 15.99 18.61 -3.16
CA PHE A 54 16.32 17.44 -2.33
C PHE A 54 15.13 17.10 -1.42
N ALA A 55 14.53 18.07 -0.75
CA ALA A 55 13.32 17.86 0.06
C ALA A 55 12.19 17.23 -0.76
N GLY A 56 12.00 17.65 -2.02
CA GLY A 56 11.07 17.00 -2.95
C GLY A 56 11.40 15.54 -3.24
N ARG A 57 12.68 15.19 -3.40
CA ARG A 57 13.11 13.78 -3.55
C ARG A 57 12.93 12.97 -2.27
N TRP A 58 13.15 13.59 -1.11
CA TRP A 58 12.92 12.94 0.17
C TRP A 58 11.44 12.62 0.36
N ALA A 59 10.57 13.62 0.20
CA ALA A 59 9.11 13.46 0.30
C ALA A 59 8.61 12.39 -0.68
N ALA A 60 9.11 12.40 -1.93
CA ALA A 60 8.74 11.41 -2.93
C ALA A 60 9.10 9.98 -2.52
N LYS A 61 10.31 9.76 -1.99
CA LYS A 61 10.74 8.44 -1.53
C LYS A 61 9.92 7.96 -0.33
N GLU A 62 9.58 8.84 0.60
CA GLU A 62 8.70 8.49 1.73
C GLU A 62 7.26 8.19 1.28
N ALA A 63 6.71 9.00 0.37
CA ALA A 63 5.38 8.76 -0.21
C ALA A 63 5.31 7.40 -0.93
N VAL A 64 6.31 7.06 -1.75
CA VAL A 64 6.39 5.75 -2.42
C VAL A 64 6.55 4.62 -1.40
N SER A 65 7.36 4.80 -0.36
CA SER A 65 7.54 3.81 0.71
C SER A 65 6.24 3.52 1.48
N LYS A 66 5.36 4.52 1.62
CA LYS A 66 4.01 4.37 2.20
C LYS A 66 3.09 3.57 1.27
N VAL A 67 3.08 3.85 -0.03
CA VAL A 67 2.33 3.07 -1.03
C VAL A 67 2.74 1.59 -1.04
N LEU A 68 4.03 1.29 -0.83
CA LEU A 68 4.52 -0.09 -0.76
C LEU A 68 4.19 -0.80 0.57
N GLY A 69 3.61 -0.09 1.54
CA GLY A 69 3.27 -0.62 2.86
C GLY A 69 4.47 -1.02 3.70
N LEU A 70 5.67 -0.51 3.37
CA LEU A 70 6.89 -0.85 4.10
C LEU A 70 7.29 0.25 5.09
N GLY A 71 7.05 1.53 4.79
CA GLY A 71 7.63 2.59 5.61
C GLY A 71 9.17 2.59 5.61
N VAL A 72 9.76 3.58 6.28
CA VAL A 72 11.15 4.01 6.06
C VAL A 72 12.23 3.02 6.53
N ARG A 73 11.86 1.97 7.28
CA ARG A 73 12.81 1.04 7.91
C ARG A 73 13.08 -0.25 7.11
N GLY A 74 12.26 -0.57 6.11
CA GLY A 74 12.40 -1.84 5.35
C GLY A 74 12.84 -1.69 3.90
N ILE A 75 13.08 -0.47 3.44
CA ILE A 75 13.57 -0.17 2.09
C ILE A 75 14.78 0.76 2.21
N GLY A 76 15.86 0.48 1.47
CA GLY A 76 16.96 1.43 1.38
C GLY A 76 16.56 2.66 0.59
N TRP A 77 17.01 3.86 0.99
CA TRP A 77 16.66 5.12 0.28
C TRP A 77 16.93 5.09 -1.23
N ARG A 78 17.93 4.31 -1.68
CA ARG A 78 18.32 4.17 -3.08
C ARG A 78 17.58 3.05 -3.83
N ASP A 79 16.75 2.28 -3.14
CA ASP A 79 15.86 1.29 -3.76
C ASP A 79 14.66 1.97 -4.45
N ILE A 80 14.38 3.22 -4.10
CA ILE A 80 13.39 4.08 -4.75
C ILE A 80 14.14 5.19 -5.47
N GLU A 81 14.10 5.21 -6.80
CA GLU A 81 14.71 6.24 -7.63
C GLU A 81 13.62 7.09 -8.28
N VAL A 82 13.74 8.42 -8.19
CA VAL A 82 12.83 9.35 -8.86
C VAL A 82 13.51 9.96 -10.08
N GLU A 83 13.10 9.49 -11.24
CA GLU A 83 13.54 9.97 -12.55
C GLU A 83 12.66 11.15 -12.99
N ARG A 84 13.18 11.97 -13.91
CA ARG A 84 12.41 13.04 -14.58
C ARG A 84 12.36 12.70 -16.06
N LEU A 85 11.16 12.45 -16.57
CA LEU A 85 10.95 12.18 -17.99
C LEU A 85 11.22 13.44 -18.83
N PRO A 86 11.44 13.32 -20.16
CA PRO A 86 11.62 14.47 -21.05
C PRO A 86 10.44 15.46 -21.00
N THR A 87 9.23 14.97 -20.74
CA THR A 87 8.02 15.78 -20.53
C THR A 87 8.03 16.59 -19.23
N GLY A 88 9.00 16.34 -18.34
CA GLY A 88 9.08 16.92 -17.01
C GLY A 88 8.35 16.13 -15.92
N GLN A 89 7.54 15.14 -16.28
CA GLN A 89 6.82 14.30 -15.33
C GLN A 89 7.80 13.47 -14.47
N PRO A 90 7.62 13.42 -13.13
CA PRO A 90 8.39 12.51 -12.29
C PRO A 90 7.95 11.05 -12.51
N ALA A 91 8.91 10.15 -12.60
CA ALA A 91 8.69 8.71 -12.72
C ALA A 91 9.40 7.96 -11.59
N VAL A 92 8.77 6.89 -11.10
CA VAL A 92 9.32 6.05 -10.04
C VAL A 92 9.96 4.82 -10.65
N ARG A 93 11.21 4.56 -10.26
CA ARG A 93 11.92 3.33 -10.59
C ARG A 93 12.31 2.61 -9.31
N LEU A 94 11.82 1.39 -9.16
CA LEU A 94 12.07 0.56 -7.98
C LEU A 94 13.21 -0.43 -8.22
N ARG A 95 13.98 -0.70 -7.17
CA ARG A 95 15.10 -1.65 -7.15
C ARG A 95 15.11 -2.40 -5.82
N GLY A 96 15.91 -3.46 -5.72
CA GLY A 96 16.18 -4.16 -4.46
C GLY A 96 14.90 -4.56 -3.73
N ARG A 97 14.82 -4.24 -2.43
CA ARG A 97 13.67 -4.58 -1.58
C ARG A 97 12.38 -3.90 -2.03
N ALA A 98 12.46 -2.68 -2.59
CA ALA A 98 11.27 -1.98 -3.09
C ALA A 98 10.64 -2.68 -4.29
N ALA A 99 11.46 -3.13 -5.24
CA ALA A 99 10.99 -3.85 -6.43
C ALA A 99 10.39 -5.21 -6.05
N ALA A 100 11.05 -5.97 -5.17
CA ALA A 100 10.53 -7.24 -4.69
C ALA A 100 9.16 -7.07 -4.01
N ARG A 101 8.98 -6.00 -3.22
CA ARG A 101 7.68 -5.71 -2.61
C ARG A 101 6.62 -5.31 -3.63
N ALA A 102 6.94 -4.45 -4.59
CA ALA A 102 6.00 -4.07 -5.63
C ALA A 102 5.51 -5.31 -6.42
N GLN A 103 6.41 -6.26 -6.70
CA GLN A 103 6.06 -7.52 -7.35
C GLN A 103 5.10 -8.36 -6.50
N GLN A 104 5.33 -8.48 -5.18
CA GLN A 104 4.42 -9.19 -4.27
C GLN A 104 3.02 -8.56 -4.21
N LEU A 105 2.94 -7.24 -4.34
CA LEU A 105 1.67 -6.51 -4.37
C LEU A 105 1.02 -6.52 -5.77
N GLY A 106 1.72 -7.03 -6.80
CA GLY A 106 1.28 -6.90 -8.18
C GLY A 106 1.10 -5.43 -8.58
N MET A 107 2.04 -4.57 -8.18
CA MET A 107 1.98 -3.12 -8.41
C MET A 107 2.95 -2.73 -9.53
N ASP A 108 2.43 -2.63 -10.75
CA ASP A 108 3.23 -2.40 -11.95
C ASP A 108 3.71 -0.95 -12.09
N ARG A 109 2.87 0.01 -11.68
CA ARG A 109 3.14 1.44 -11.80
C ARG A 109 2.75 2.17 -10.53
N ILE A 110 3.63 3.06 -10.10
CA ILE A 110 3.36 4.06 -9.06
C ILE A 110 3.36 5.44 -9.70
N ALA A 111 2.20 6.10 -9.70
CA ALA A 111 2.08 7.50 -10.07
C ALA A 111 2.64 8.37 -8.94
N LEU A 112 3.31 9.46 -9.31
CA LEU A 112 3.97 10.35 -8.36
C LEU A 112 3.71 11.80 -8.77
N SER A 113 3.42 12.64 -7.78
CA SER A 113 3.36 14.09 -7.89
C SER A 113 4.23 14.71 -6.81
N ILE A 114 4.96 15.76 -7.14
CA ILE A 114 5.88 16.45 -6.23
C ILE A 114 5.64 17.95 -6.41
N SER A 115 5.49 18.65 -5.30
CA SER A 115 5.52 20.11 -5.26
C SER A 115 6.50 20.56 -4.19
N HIS A 116 7.19 21.67 -4.41
CA HIS A 116 8.05 22.27 -3.40
C HIS A 116 8.08 23.79 -3.53
N GLU A 117 8.23 24.42 -2.38
CA GLU A 117 8.38 25.86 -2.18
C GLU A 117 9.62 26.08 -1.29
N SER A 118 9.94 27.31 -0.90
CA SER A 118 11.07 27.64 -0.04
C SER A 118 11.06 26.94 1.32
N ASP A 119 9.88 26.75 1.92
CA ASP A 119 9.77 26.20 3.28
C ASP A 119 9.44 24.70 3.33
N TYR A 120 8.63 24.22 2.39
CA TYR A 120 8.11 22.86 2.39
C TYR A 120 8.18 22.20 1.02
N ALA A 121 8.41 20.89 1.02
CA ALA A 121 8.20 20.01 -0.11
C ALA A 121 7.17 18.96 0.24
N VAL A 122 6.27 18.65 -0.69
CA VAL A 122 5.23 17.64 -0.56
C VAL A 122 5.30 16.68 -1.74
N ALA A 123 5.01 15.41 -1.48
CA ALA A 123 4.82 14.43 -2.54
C ALA A 123 3.60 13.55 -2.25
N ILE A 124 2.92 13.17 -3.33
CA ILE A 124 1.82 12.22 -3.31
C ILE A 124 2.17 11.09 -4.27
N ALA A 125 2.06 9.85 -3.80
CA ALA A 125 2.22 8.64 -4.57
C ALA A 125 0.90 7.85 -4.57
N TYR A 126 0.61 7.20 -5.70
CA TYR A 126 -0.58 6.38 -5.91
C TYR A 126 -0.19 5.10 -6.63
N GLY A 127 -0.66 3.96 -6.15
CA GLY A 127 -0.50 2.67 -6.80
C GLY A 127 -1.76 1.83 -6.69
N VAL A 128 -1.95 0.93 -7.64
CA VAL A 128 -3.01 -0.09 -7.58
C VAL A 128 -2.34 -1.44 -7.42
N ARG A 129 -2.77 -2.19 -6.41
CA ARG A 129 -2.30 -3.57 -6.22
C ARG A 129 -3.19 -4.52 -7.02
N THR A 130 -2.61 -5.39 -7.83
CA THR A 130 -3.37 -6.41 -8.58
C THR A 130 -3.40 -7.75 -7.85
N ALA A 131 -2.52 -7.96 -6.88
CA ALA A 131 -2.54 -9.11 -5.99
C ALA A 131 -3.02 -8.68 -4.59
N GLY A 132 -3.97 -9.44 -4.01
CA GLY A 132 -4.23 -9.40 -2.57
C GLY A 132 -3.02 -9.91 -1.78
N GLY A 133 -2.99 -9.69 -0.47
CA GLY A 133 -1.88 -10.20 0.37
C GLY A 133 -1.48 -9.30 1.52
N ARG A 134 -0.79 -9.92 2.48
CA ARG A 134 -0.47 -9.38 3.81
C ARG A 134 0.41 -8.13 3.77
N TYR A 135 0.25 -7.29 4.80
CA TYR A 135 1.30 -6.38 5.26
C TYR A 135 2.50 -7.20 5.74
N VAL A 136 3.49 -7.39 4.88
CA VAL A 136 4.74 -8.05 5.24
C VAL A 136 5.78 -6.96 5.35
N PHE A 137 5.96 -6.46 6.57
CA PHE A 137 7.04 -5.54 6.87
C PHE A 137 7.95 -6.19 7.88
N PRO A 138 9.29 -6.22 7.71
CA PRO A 138 10.01 -6.24 6.43
C PRO A 138 9.82 -7.58 5.67
N LEU A 139 10.33 -7.67 4.43
CA LEU A 139 10.25 -8.88 3.59
C LEU A 139 10.89 -10.13 4.23
N ASP A 140 11.75 -9.91 5.22
CA ASP A 140 12.44 -10.88 6.08
C ASP A 140 11.98 -10.75 7.55
N ILE A 141 10.72 -10.34 7.80
CA ILE A 141 10.28 -10.03 9.18
C ILE A 141 10.43 -11.23 10.10
N ASP A 142 10.16 -12.44 9.64
CA ASP A 142 10.23 -13.63 10.49
C ASP A 142 11.63 -13.80 11.13
N ASP A 143 12.68 -13.38 10.43
CA ASP A 143 14.07 -13.42 10.89
C ASP A 143 14.45 -12.24 11.81
N ARG A 144 13.64 -11.19 11.86
CA ARG A 144 13.96 -9.90 12.49
C ARG A 144 13.05 -9.47 13.62
N LEU A 145 11.94 -10.17 13.84
CA LEU A 145 10.99 -9.87 14.90
C LEU A 145 11.63 -10.03 16.27
N ASP A 146 11.43 -9.05 17.14
CA ASP A 146 11.58 -9.32 18.56
C ASP A 146 10.39 -10.16 19.09
N ASP A 147 10.52 -10.72 20.29
CA ASP A 147 9.47 -11.60 20.84
C ASP A 147 8.12 -10.89 21.04
N ARG A 148 8.12 -9.57 21.22
CA ARG A 148 6.88 -8.78 21.35
C ARG A 148 6.20 -8.67 19.99
N GLU A 149 6.95 -8.37 18.95
CA GLU A 149 6.44 -8.26 17.60
C GLU A 149 5.94 -9.62 17.08
N ARG A 150 6.66 -10.73 17.37
CA ARG A 150 6.17 -12.11 17.05
C ARG A 150 4.82 -12.38 17.68
N ARG A 151 4.64 -12.00 18.96
CA ARG A 151 3.37 -12.18 19.67
C ARG A 151 2.25 -11.35 19.06
N ILE A 152 2.54 -10.12 18.62
CA ILE A 152 1.57 -9.26 17.95
C ILE A 152 1.14 -9.90 16.63
N LEU A 153 2.08 -10.34 15.79
CA LEU A 153 1.76 -11.00 14.52
C LEU A 153 0.99 -12.31 14.71
N ALA A 154 1.42 -13.19 15.62
CA ALA A 154 0.72 -14.44 15.91
C ALA A 154 -0.69 -14.21 16.50
N ARG A 155 -0.89 -13.11 17.24
CA ARG A 155 -2.23 -12.69 17.67
C ARG A 155 -3.05 -12.19 16.48
N MET A 156 -2.43 -11.43 15.58
CA MET A 156 -3.11 -10.93 14.39
C MET A 156 -3.56 -12.07 13.46
N GLU A 157 -2.71 -13.08 13.28
CA GLU A 157 -3.01 -14.25 12.47
C GLU A 157 -4.16 -15.09 13.06
N ARG A 158 -4.11 -15.39 14.36
CA ARG A 158 -5.22 -16.07 15.05
C ARG A 158 -6.55 -15.33 14.95
N LEU A 159 -6.53 -14.00 15.09
CA LEU A 159 -7.75 -13.20 14.94
C LEU A 159 -8.29 -13.24 13.51
N ARG A 160 -7.43 -13.35 12.50
CA ARG A 160 -7.85 -13.54 11.10
C ARG A 160 -8.44 -14.92 10.85
N GLU A 161 -7.81 -15.98 11.36
CA GLU A 161 -8.33 -17.35 11.24
C GLU A 161 -9.72 -17.49 11.86
N LEU A 162 -9.92 -16.90 13.05
CA LEU A 162 -11.23 -16.86 13.71
C LEU A 162 -12.27 -16.11 12.87
N HIS A 163 -11.89 -14.98 12.28
CA HIS A 163 -12.80 -14.21 11.43
C HIS A 163 -13.15 -14.95 10.13
N ALA A 164 -12.16 -15.59 9.49
CA ALA A 164 -12.39 -16.43 8.30
C ALA A 164 -13.32 -17.61 8.62
N ALA A 165 -13.14 -18.27 9.77
CA ALA A 165 -14.03 -19.34 10.23
C ALA A 165 -15.45 -18.84 10.50
N GLN A 166 -15.61 -17.64 11.09
CA GLN A 166 -16.94 -17.03 11.30
C GLN A 166 -17.65 -16.70 9.99
N VAL A 167 -16.93 -16.15 9.01
CA VAL A 167 -17.48 -15.88 7.66
C VAL A 167 -17.90 -17.19 6.99
N ALA A 168 -17.08 -18.24 7.05
CA ALA A 168 -17.43 -19.55 6.47
C ALA A 168 -18.67 -20.19 7.14
N VAL A 169 -18.84 -20.03 8.46
CA VAL A 169 -20.04 -20.49 9.18
C VAL A 169 -21.28 -19.68 8.76
N ALA A 170 -21.14 -18.38 8.52
CA ALA A 170 -22.25 -17.54 8.04
C ALA A 170 -22.67 -17.91 6.62
N GLU A 171 -21.72 -18.12 5.71
CA GLU A 171 -22.00 -18.52 4.32
C GLU A 171 -22.65 -19.91 4.23
N SER A 172 -22.23 -20.87 5.07
CA SER A 172 -22.84 -22.21 5.12
C SER A 172 -24.23 -22.25 5.77
N SER A 173 -24.59 -21.24 6.57
CA SER A 173 -25.94 -21.10 7.14
C SER A 173 -26.90 -20.27 6.26
N GLU A 174 -26.39 -19.55 5.27
CA GLU A 174 -27.20 -18.92 4.20
C GLU A 174 -27.54 -19.94 3.09
N VAL A 175 -26.61 -20.80 2.69
CA VAL A 175 -26.88 -21.87 1.70
C VAL A 175 -27.93 -22.87 2.20
N GLY A 176 -27.99 -23.14 3.51
CA GLY A 176 -29.00 -24.02 4.11
C GLY A 176 -30.40 -23.41 4.28
N ARG A 177 -30.58 -22.10 4.03
CA ARG A 177 -31.91 -21.45 4.06
C ARG A 177 -32.59 -21.42 2.69
N ASP A 178 -31.81 -21.45 1.61
CA ASP A 178 -32.35 -21.40 0.24
C ASP A 178 -32.94 -22.75 -0.22
N GLU A 179 -32.53 -23.87 0.39
CA GLU A 179 -33.10 -25.20 0.10
C GLU A 179 -34.40 -25.50 0.87
N THR A 180 -34.75 -24.73 1.90
CA THR A 180 -35.95 -24.99 2.72
C THR A 180 -37.20 -24.20 2.34
N ASP A 181 -37.09 -23.21 1.45
CA ASP A 181 -38.23 -22.35 1.06
C ASP A 181 -38.91 -22.78 -0.26
N ASP A 182 -38.38 -23.77 -1.00
CA ASP A 182 -38.96 -24.23 -2.28
C ASP A 182 -40.00 -25.36 -2.13
N GLU A 183 -40.24 -25.88 -0.92
CA GLU A 183 -41.27 -26.91 -0.66
C GLU A 183 -42.62 -26.35 -0.15
N ALA A 184 -42.76 -25.04 0.01
CA ALA A 184 -43.97 -24.41 0.56
C ALA A 184 -44.78 -23.57 -0.45
N VAL A 185 -44.77 -23.91 -1.74
CA VAL A 185 -45.67 -23.32 -2.74
C VAL A 185 -46.33 -24.37 -3.63
N VAL A 186 -46.97 -25.38 -3.05
CA VAL A 186 -47.94 -26.23 -3.76
C VAL A 186 -49.13 -26.53 -2.85
N THR A 187 -50.18 -25.70 -2.91
CA THR A 187 -51.61 -26.10 -2.99
C THR A 187 -52.49 -24.90 -2.66
N ILE A 188 -53.09 -24.25 -3.67
CA ILE A 188 -54.54 -24.00 -3.79
C ILE A 188 -54.85 -23.78 -5.28
N ARG A 189 -55.33 -24.83 -5.96
CA ARG A 189 -56.13 -24.71 -7.19
C ARG A 189 -57.48 -25.41 -6.95
N ASP A 190 -58.51 -24.81 -7.50
CA ASP A 190 -59.89 -25.29 -7.69
C ASP A 190 -60.89 -25.31 -6.51
N ALA A 191 -61.83 -24.35 -6.58
CA ALA A 191 -63.24 -24.59 -6.34
C ALA A 191 -64.04 -23.66 -7.27
N GLY A 192 -64.79 -24.27 -8.20
CA GLY A 192 -65.35 -23.63 -9.38
C GLY A 192 -66.52 -22.66 -9.14
N GLU A 193 -66.65 -21.73 -10.09
CA GLU A 193 -67.94 -21.15 -10.46
C GLU A 193 -68.74 -22.14 -11.31
N PRO A 194 -70.08 -22.14 -11.22
CA PRO A 194 -70.88 -22.47 -12.37
C PRO A 194 -71.89 -21.36 -12.73
N GLU A 195 -71.72 -20.92 -13.97
CA GLU A 195 -72.73 -20.66 -15.01
C GLU A 195 -73.84 -19.60 -14.87
N ARG A 196 -74.12 -19.05 -16.06
CA ARG A 196 -74.98 -17.94 -16.42
C ARG A 196 -76.48 -18.30 -16.32
N GLY A 197 -77.27 -17.28 -15.99
CA GLY A 197 -78.73 -17.19 -16.18
C GLY A 197 -79.18 -15.75 -15.99
#